data_AF-A0A8R7U881-F1
#
_entry.id   AF-A0A8R7U881-F1
#
_cell.length_a   1.000
_cell.length_b   1.000
_cell.length_c   1.000
_cell.angle_alpha   90.00
_cell.angle_beta   90.00
_cell.angle_gamma   90.00
#
_symmetry.space_group_name_H-M   'P 1'
#
loop_
_entity.id
_entity.type
_entity.pdbx_description
1 polymer ?
#
loop_
_entity_poly.entity_id
_entity_poly.type
_entity_poly.pdbx_seq_one_letter_code
_entity_poly.pdbx_strand_id
1 'polypeptide(L)'
;FLAKASGIATLDVKRLKDVGLYIVEYVAYTPRRDLLQIKGIGEAKVDKIIEAASKLVPLGFTSASQLHAQRLEIIQVTTGSRELDKILDGGIET
;
A
#
# COMPACT_ATOMS: atom_id res chain seq x y z
N PHE A 1 -12.65 -1.30 -0.85
CA PHE A 1 -11.73 -1.30 -2.00
C PHE A 1 -11.44 -2.73 -2.46
N LEU A 2 -10.85 -3.60 -1.63
CA LEU A 2 -10.64 -5.03 -1.98
C LEU A 2 -11.91 -5.83 -2.32
N ALA A 3 -13.03 -5.62 -1.61
CA ALA A 3 -14.27 -6.36 -1.88
C ALA A 3 -14.82 -6.16 -3.31
N LYS A 4 -14.59 -4.98 -3.90
CA LYS A 4 -15.19 -4.58 -5.18
C LYS A 4 -14.36 -5.02 -6.39
N ALA A 5 -13.04 -5.13 -6.22
CA ALA A 5 -12.11 -5.43 -7.31
C ALA A 5 -11.83 -6.93 -7.49
N SER A 6 -12.21 -7.78 -6.52
CA SER A 6 -11.55 -9.08 -6.36
C SER A 6 -12.44 -10.24 -5.95
N GLY A 7 -13.76 -10.02 -5.84
CA GLY A 7 -14.70 -11.09 -5.44
C GLY A 7 -14.50 -11.62 -4.02
N ILE A 8 -13.84 -10.85 -3.14
CA ILE A 8 -13.66 -11.19 -1.74
C ILE A 8 -14.94 -10.86 -0.98
N ALA A 9 -15.41 -11.79 -0.13
CA ALA A 9 -16.61 -11.57 0.67
C ALA A 9 -16.43 -10.35 1.60
N THR A 10 -17.48 -9.54 1.74
CA THR A 10 -17.49 -8.37 2.61
C THR A 10 -17.18 -8.71 4.08
N LEU A 11 -17.51 -9.93 4.52
CA LEU A 11 -17.16 -10.44 5.85
C LEU A 11 -15.65 -10.61 6.03
N ASP A 12 -14.95 -11.15 5.03
CA ASP A 12 -13.50 -11.33 5.10
C ASP A 12 -12.79 -9.97 5.07
N VAL A 13 -13.31 -8.99 4.32
CA VAL A 13 -12.80 -7.62 4.34
C VAL A 13 -13.00 -6.92 5.69
N LYS A 14 -14.10 -7.19 6.40
CA LYS A 14 -14.27 -6.67 7.77
C LYS A 14 -13.20 -7.24 8.71
N ARG A 15 -12.94 -8.56 8.65
CA ARG A 15 -11.89 -9.20 9.44
C ARG A 15 -10.49 -8.64 9.15
N LEU A 16 -10.18 -8.38 7.88
CA LEU A 16 -8.92 -7.71 7.49
C LEU A 16 -8.82 -6.31 8.13
N LYS A 17 -9.91 -5.54 8.10
CA LYS A 17 -9.95 -4.21 8.75
C LYS A 17 -9.80 -4.28 10.27
N ASP A 18 -10.39 -5.27 10.93
CA ASP A 18 -10.26 -5.48 12.38
C ASP A 18 -8.80 -5.74 12.79
N VAL A 19 -7.98 -6.29 11.88
CA VAL A 19 -6.54 -6.52 12.08
C VAL A 19 -5.70 -5.30 11.66
N GLY A 20 -6.34 -4.21 11.20
CA GLY A 20 -5.66 -2.98 10.80
C GLY A 20 -5.31 -2.89 9.31
N LEU A 21 -5.76 -3.83 8.49
CA LEU A 21 -5.51 -3.84 7.04
C LEU A 21 -6.58 -3.02 6.31
N TYR A 22 -6.39 -1.71 6.24
CA TYR A 22 -7.36 -0.77 5.64
C TYR A 22 -7.11 -0.46 4.16
N ILE A 23 -5.85 -0.46 3.73
CA ILE A 23 -5.42 -0.10 2.38
C ILE A 23 -4.88 -1.32 1.62
N VAL A 24 -4.96 -1.27 0.29
CA VAL A 24 -4.56 -2.39 -0.58
C VAL A 24 -3.05 -2.60 -0.55
N GLU A 25 -2.25 -1.54 -0.49
CA GLU A 25 -0.79 -1.63 -0.35
C GLU A 25 -0.40 -2.40 0.90
N TYR A 26 -1.00 -2.08 2.04
CA TYR A 26 -0.65 -2.75 3.28
C TYR A 26 -0.93 -4.26 3.21
N VAL A 27 -2.04 -4.66 2.57
CA VAL A 27 -2.32 -6.08 2.29
C VAL A 27 -1.31 -6.71 1.33
N ALA A 28 -0.87 -5.95 0.31
CA ALA A 28 0.11 -6.41 -0.68
C ALA A 28 1.52 -6.59 -0.09
N TYR A 29 1.89 -5.75 0.89
CA TYR A 29 3.16 -5.80 1.62
C TYR A 29 3.13 -6.74 2.83
N THR A 30 1.95 -7.15 3.31
CA THR A 30 1.83 -8.05 4.44
C THR A 30 2.22 -9.47 4.03
N PRO A 31 3.12 -10.15 4.77
CA PRO A 31 3.52 -11.51 4.45
C PRO A 31 2.35 -12.48 4.61
N ARG A 32 2.33 -13.51 3.75
CA ARG A 32 1.34 -14.61 3.78
C ARG A 32 1.07 -15.16 5.18
N ARG A 33 2.11 -15.28 6.00
CA ARG A 33 2.04 -15.81 7.37
C ARG A 33 1.11 -14.99 8.27
N ASP A 34 1.13 -13.67 8.14
CA ASP A 34 0.35 -12.77 9.00
C ASP A 34 -1.12 -12.76 8.56
N LEU A 35 -1.38 -12.87 7.25
CA LEU A 35 -2.72 -13.04 6.71
C LEU A 35 -3.37 -14.37 7.13
N LEU A 36 -2.56 -15.42 7.29
CA LEU A 36 -3.01 -16.74 7.77
C LEU A 36 -3.31 -16.78 9.27
N GLN A 37 -2.73 -15.87 10.06
CA GLN A 37 -3.06 -15.75 11.49
C GLN A 37 -4.45 -15.16 11.73
N ILE A 38 -5.05 -14.54 10.71
CA ILE A 38 -6.37 -13.93 10.82
C ILE A 38 -7.43 -15.02 10.93
N LYS A 39 -8.03 -15.14 12.12
CA LYS A 39 -9.08 -16.14 12.39
C LYS A 39 -10.24 -15.99 11.40
N GLY A 40 -10.47 -17.05 10.62
CA GLY A 40 -11.57 -17.15 9.66
C GLY A 40 -11.21 -16.85 8.20
N ILE A 41 -9.94 -16.58 7.89
CA ILE A 41 -9.42 -16.51 6.53
C ILE A 41 -8.58 -17.77 6.26
N GLY A 42 -9.04 -18.61 5.34
CA GLY A 42 -8.29 -19.80 4.92
C GLY A 42 -7.30 -19.50 3.79
N GLU A 43 -6.32 -20.39 3.57
CA GLU A 43 -5.26 -20.26 2.55
C GLU A 43 -5.81 -19.89 1.16
N ALA A 44 -6.84 -20.58 0.68
CA ALA A 44 -7.45 -20.31 -0.62
C ALA A 44 -8.03 -18.89 -0.75
N LYS A 45 -8.40 -18.25 0.36
CA LYS A 45 -8.84 -16.84 0.37
C LYS A 45 -7.64 -15.89 0.44
N VAL A 46 -6.62 -16.23 1.22
CA VAL A 46 -5.38 -15.45 1.33
C VAL A 46 -4.73 -15.31 -0.05
N ASP A 47 -4.59 -16.40 -0.81
CA ASP A 47 -4.00 -16.32 -2.15
C ASP A 47 -4.78 -15.42 -3.10
N LYS A 48 -6.12 -15.49 -3.08
CA LYS A 48 -6.96 -14.58 -3.87
C LYS A 48 -6.80 -13.12 -3.46
N ILE A 49 -6.67 -12.87 -2.16
CA ILE A 49 -6.47 -11.51 -1.61
C ILE A 49 -5.12 -10.96 -2.07
N ILE A 50 -4.06 -11.76 -2.01
CA ILE A 50 -2.72 -11.36 -2.43
C ILE A 50 -2.69 -11.14 -3.94
N GLU A 51 -3.23 -12.06 -4.73
CA GLU A 51 -3.27 -11.92 -6.19
C GLU A 51 -4.03 -10.65 -6.62
N ALA A 52 -5.14 -10.36 -5.94
CA ALA A 52 -5.89 -9.14 -6.12
C ALA A 52 -5.11 -7.88 -5.74
N ALA A 53 -4.44 -7.91 -4.58
CA ALA A 53 -3.64 -6.79 -4.11
C ALA A 53 -2.45 -6.53 -5.04
N SER A 54 -1.77 -7.58 -5.52
CA SER A 54 -0.67 -7.49 -6.50
C SER A 54 -1.11 -7.00 -7.87
N LYS A 55 -2.38 -7.15 -8.26
CA LYS A 55 -2.93 -6.56 -9.49
C LYS A 55 -3.22 -5.07 -9.36
N LEU A 56 -3.54 -4.62 -8.15
CA LEU A 56 -3.89 -3.23 -7.86
C LEU A 56 -2.67 -2.39 -7.50
N VAL A 57 -1.67 -3.01 -6.89
CA VAL A 57 -0.44 -2.37 -6.45
C VAL A 57 0.69 -2.81 -7.38
N PRO A 58 1.35 -1.88 -8.10
CA PRO A 58 2.47 -2.21 -8.97
C PRO A 58 3.70 -2.56 -8.14
N LEU A 59 3.72 -3.77 -7.56
CA LEU A 59 4.85 -4.35 -6.83
C LEU A 59 5.97 -4.88 -7.75
N GLY A 60 5.89 -4.58 -9.05
CA GLY A 60 6.82 -5.06 -10.07
C GLY A 60 8.01 -4.13 -10.29
N PHE A 61 8.84 -4.48 -11.27
CA PHE A 61 9.92 -3.61 -11.72
C PHE A 61 9.36 -2.35 -12.36
N THR A 62 9.70 -1.19 -11.79
CA THR A 62 9.41 0.13 -12.36
C THR A 62 10.64 0.65 -13.09
N SER A 63 10.44 1.24 -14.28
CA SER A 63 11.54 1.84 -15.05
C SER A 63 12.06 3.12 -14.36
N ALA A 64 13.32 3.49 -14.60
CA ALA A 64 13.93 4.69 -14.00
C ALA A 64 13.10 5.97 -14.25
N SER A 65 12.51 6.10 -15.44
CA SER A 65 11.65 7.23 -15.79
C SER A 65 10.34 7.26 -15.00
N GLN A 66 9.76 6.10 -14.66
CA GLN A 66 8.54 6.04 -13.84
C GLN A 66 8.83 6.38 -12.38
N LEU A 67 9.97 5.90 -11.85
CA LEU A 67 10.40 6.24 -10.50
C LEU A 67 10.69 7.74 -10.36
N HIS A 68 11.31 8.35 -11.38
CA HIS A 68 11.53 9.80 -11.39
C HIS A 68 10.22 10.59 -11.46
N ALA A 69 9.26 10.17 -12.29
CA ALA A 69 7.94 10.79 -12.34
C ALA A 69 7.20 10.69 -10.99
N GLN A 70 7.24 9.53 -10.32
CA GLN A 70 6.66 9.37 -8.98
C GLN A 70 7.36 10.24 -7.93
N ARG A 71 8.68 10.42 -8.01
CA ARG A 71 9.41 11.32 -7.09
C ARG A 71 9.03 12.79 -7.27
N LEU A 72 8.68 13.20 -8.49
CA LEU A 72 8.20 14.56 -8.75
C LEU A 72 6.79 14.81 -8.18
N GLU A 73 6.02 13.75 -7.92
CA GLU A 73 4.70 13.85 -7.26
C GLU A 73 4.79 13.87 -5.73
N ILE A 74 5.99 13.71 -5.14
CA ILE A 74 6.18 13.82 -3.69
C ILE A 74 5.99 15.28 -3.28
N ILE A 75 5.00 15.50 -2.41
CA ILE A 75 4.70 16.83 -1.89
C ILE A 75 5.73 17.16 -0.81
N GLN A 76 6.46 18.26 -0.99
CA GLN A 76 7.38 18.78 0.01
C GLN A 76 6.68 19.83 0.87
N VAL A 77 6.74 19.66 2.19
CA VAL A 77 6.22 20.64 3.15
C VAL A 77 7.35 21.58 3.55
N THR A 78 7.13 22.89 3.37
CA THR A 78 8.14 23.90 3.73
C THR A 78 8.34 23.93 5.24
N THR A 79 9.58 24.08 5.68
CA THR A 79 9.91 24.17 7.12
C THR A 79 9.66 25.57 7.69
N GLY A 80 9.31 26.54 6.84
CA GLY A 80 9.13 27.95 7.20
C GLY A 80 10.44 28.74 7.28
N SER A 81 11.60 28.09 7.08
CA SER A 81 12.91 28.74 6.97
C SER A 81 13.50 28.52 5.58
N ARG A 82 13.73 29.62 4.87
CA ARG A 82 14.29 29.62 3.51
C ARG A 82 15.68 28.99 3.41
N GLU A 83 16.48 29.04 4.48
CA GLU A 83 17.83 28.47 4.49
C GLU A 83 17.80 26.95 4.67
N LEU A 84 16.89 26.46 5.51
CA LEU A 84 16.68 25.02 5.72
C LEU A 84 16.02 24.37 4.50
N ASP A 85 15.00 25.00 3.92
CA ASP A 85 14.36 24.49 2.69
C ASP A 85 15.33 24.42 1.51
N LYS A 86 16.35 25.30 1.47
CA LYS A 86 17.38 25.31 0.42
C LYS A 86 18.44 24.23 0.59
N ILE A 87 18.70 23.80 1.83
CA ILE A 87 19.58 22.65 2.13
C ILE A 87 18.82 21.33 1.88
N LEU A 88 17.50 21.33 2.08
CA LEU A 88 16.62 20.18 1.89
C LEU A 88 15.99 20.11 0.48
N ASP A 89 16.45 20.93 -0.46
CA ASP A 89 15.98 21.00 -1.86
C ASP A 89 14.43 21.06 -2.00
N GLY A 90 13.79 21.86 -1.16
CA GLY A 90 12.36 22.20 -1.24
C GLY A 90 11.53 21.97 0.02
N GLY A 91 12.02 21.21 1.01
CA GLY A 91 11.37 21.06 2.32
C GLY A 91 11.47 19.64 2.89
N ILE A 92 10.59 19.29 3.82
CA ILE A 92 10.49 17.92 4.37
C ILE A 92 9.53 17.11 3.50
N GLU A 93 9.99 15.96 3.00
CA GLU A 93 9.18 15.00 2.24
C GLU A 93 8.17 14.28 3.17
N THR A 94 6.90 14.19 2.76
CA THR A 94 5.82 13.45 3.46
C THR A 94 5.02 12.61 2.49
#